data_AF-A0A7W1TC98-F1
#
_entry.id   AF-A0A7W1TC98-F1
#
_cell.length_a   1.000
_cell.length_b   1.000
_cell.length_c   1.000
_cell.angle_alpha   90.00
_cell.angle_beta   90.00
_cell.angle_gamma   90.00
#
_symmetry.space_group_name_H-M   'P 1'
#
loop_
_entity.id
_entity.type
_entity.pdbx_description
1 polymer ?
#
loop_
_entity_poly.entity_id
_entity_poly.type
_entity_poly.pdbx_seq_one_letter_code
_entity_poly.pdbx_strand_id
1 'polypeptide(L)'
;MVSEARSITLLRLTSESPSRGEHREEETTGDGIVLGEADFLALKGIFADPASFKAVQYACEPQYGVTLRFEGPRGRLDVLLCFGCSEITMIAAGTMLASTEFDPVKPTLVTLMKRLLPQDEQIRALK
;
A
#
# COMPACT_ATOMS: atom_id res chain seq x y z
N MET A 1 11.75 -9.26 -3.24
CA MET A 1 11.70 -8.13 -2.29
C MET A 1 10.54 -8.29 -1.31
N VAL A 2 9.27 -8.25 -1.73
CA VAL A 2 8.13 -8.56 -0.82
C VAL A 2 8.17 -10.00 -0.29
N SER A 3 8.66 -10.94 -1.10
CA SER A 3 8.81 -12.36 -0.74
C SER A 3 9.76 -12.64 0.43
N GLU A 4 10.65 -11.70 0.76
CA GLU A 4 11.68 -11.83 1.80
C GLU A 4 11.45 -10.90 3.00
N ALA A 5 10.32 -10.18 3.02
CA ALA A 5 9.94 -9.34 4.16
C ALA A 5 9.82 -10.19 5.43
N ARG A 6 10.21 -9.62 6.56
CA ARG A 6 10.10 -10.21 7.91
C ARG A 6 8.95 -9.60 8.70
N SER A 7 8.61 -8.36 8.41
CA SER A 7 7.48 -7.64 9.01
C SER A 7 6.80 -6.77 7.96
N ILE A 8 5.51 -6.50 8.19
CA ILE A 8 4.76 -5.46 7.50
C ILE A 8 4.16 -4.56 8.54
N THR A 9 4.38 -3.26 8.39
CA THR A 9 3.71 -2.22 9.18
C THR A 9 2.76 -1.47 8.27
N LEU A 10 1.49 -1.42 8.65
CA LEU A 10 0.49 -0.61 7.98
C LEU A 10 0.50 0.80 8.58
N LEU A 11 0.53 1.81 7.72
CA LEU A 11 0.56 3.22 8.08
C LEU A 11 -0.59 3.93 7.36
N ARG A 12 -1.36 4.74 8.10
CA ARG A 12 -2.40 5.61 7.53
C ARG A 12 -1.81 6.99 7.24
N LEU A 13 -2.11 7.54 6.06
CA LEU A 13 -1.60 8.85 5.64
C LEU A 13 -2.67 9.95 5.83
N THR A 14 -2.34 11.06 6.49
CA THR A 14 -3.37 12.04 6.91
C THR A 14 -3.88 12.95 5.80
N SER A 15 -3.03 13.38 4.86
CA SER A 15 -3.41 14.07 3.61
C SER A 15 -2.17 14.66 2.93
N GLU A 16 -2.24 14.75 1.59
CA GLU A 16 -1.23 15.31 0.68
C GLU A 16 0.08 14.50 0.60
N SER A 17 -0.05 13.23 0.19
CA SER A 17 1.11 12.56 -0.40
C SER A 17 1.59 13.38 -1.60
N PRO A 18 2.90 13.56 -1.76
CA PRO A 18 3.44 14.34 -2.84
C PRO A 18 2.99 13.77 -4.18
N SER A 19 2.59 14.67 -5.05
CA SER A 19 2.33 14.36 -6.45
C SER A 19 3.57 13.73 -7.08
N ARG A 20 3.33 12.96 -8.13
CA ARG A 20 4.27 12.09 -8.85
C ARG A 20 5.64 12.78 -9.07
N GLY A 21 6.62 12.56 -8.19
CA GLY A 21 7.99 13.08 -8.38
C GLY A 21 8.82 13.43 -7.13
N GLU A 22 8.22 13.68 -5.97
CA GLU A 22 8.98 14.17 -4.80
C GLU A 22 8.69 13.36 -3.51
N HIS A 23 9.39 12.26 -3.25
CA HIS A 23 9.24 11.54 -1.97
C HIS A 23 9.88 12.31 -0.81
N ARG A 24 9.08 13.09 -0.09
CA ARG A 24 9.36 13.50 1.29
C ARG A 24 8.85 12.43 2.25
N GLU A 25 9.49 12.28 3.42
CA GLU A 25 9.01 11.38 4.47
C GLU A 25 7.54 11.72 4.78
N GLU A 26 6.63 10.78 4.45
CA GLU A 26 5.19 11.01 4.56
C GLU A 26 4.79 11.15 6.03
N GLU A 27 3.95 12.15 6.34
CA GLU A 27 3.39 12.34 7.67
C GLU A 27 2.33 11.25 7.94
N THR A 28 2.73 10.25 8.71
CA THR A 28 1.88 9.13 9.11
C THR A 28 1.01 9.50 10.30
N THR A 29 -0.27 9.14 10.26
CA THR A 29 -1.19 9.29 11.38
C THR A 29 -1.06 8.11 12.34
N GLY A 30 -0.21 8.25 13.36
CA GLY A 30 -0.05 7.28 14.45
C GLY A 30 1.12 6.29 14.29
N ASP A 31 1.25 5.38 15.26
CA ASP A 31 2.44 4.52 15.46
C ASP A 31 2.56 3.36 14.45
N GLY A 32 1.62 3.24 13.51
CA GLY A 32 1.55 2.12 12.58
C GLY A 32 1.10 0.81 13.24
N ILE A 33 0.50 -0.07 12.44
CA ILE A 33 0.00 -1.36 12.90
C ILE A 33 0.92 -2.45 12.36
N VAL A 34 1.63 -3.13 13.24
CA VAL A 34 2.38 -4.34 12.87
C VAL A 34 1.37 -5.46 12.60
N LEU A 35 1.46 -6.04 11.42
CA LEU A 35 0.50 -7.06 10.99
C LEU A 35 0.78 -8.43 11.61
N GLY A 36 -0.29 -9.13 11.99
CA GLY A 36 -0.22 -10.53 12.39
C GLY A 36 0.10 -11.46 11.22
N GLU A 37 0.54 -12.68 11.51
CA GLU A 37 1.02 -13.65 10.51
C GLU A 37 0.02 -13.92 9.38
N ALA A 38 -1.27 -14.07 9.71
CA ALA A 38 -2.32 -14.32 8.72
C ALA A 38 -2.49 -13.15 7.72
N ASP A 39 -2.49 -11.91 8.20
CA ASP A 39 -2.60 -10.70 7.37
C ASP A 39 -1.34 -10.49 6.55
N PHE A 40 -0.18 -10.76 7.15
CA PHE A 40 1.11 -10.72 6.48
C PHE A 40 1.16 -11.69 5.29
N LEU A 41 0.76 -12.95 5.50
CA LEU A 41 0.74 -13.96 4.44
C LEU A 41 -0.26 -13.60 3.32
N ALA A 42 -1.42 -13.07 3.68
CA ALA A 42 -2.42 -12.62 2.71
C ALA A 42 -1.88 -11.51 1.80
N LEU A 43 -1.29 -10.45 2.38
CA LEU A 43 -0.68 -9.36 1.60
C LEU A 43 0.48 -9.86 0.75
N LYS A 44 1.35 -10.70 1.32
CA LYS A 44 2.49 -11.28 0.61
C LYS A 44 2.04 -12.08 -0.62
N GLY A 45 0.96 -12.85 -0.50
CA GLY A 45 0.38 -13.59 -1.62
C GLY A 45 -0.11 -12.67 -2.74
N ILE A 46 -0.86 -11.63 -2.39
CA ILE A 46 -1.38 -10.65 -3.36
C ILE A 46 -0.25 -9.96 -4.13
N PHE A 47 0.75 -9.44 -3.42
CA PHE A 47 1.84 -8.69 -4.06
C PHE A 47 2.86 -9.58 -4.79
N ALA A 48 2.88 -10.89 -4.51
CA ALA A 48 3.73 -11.84 -5.22
C ALA A 48 3.08 -12.41 -6.50
N ASP A 49 1.77 -12.29 -6.65
CA ASP A 49 1.04 -12.78 -7.82
C ASP A 49 0.99 -11.71 -8.93
N PRO A 50 1.61 -11.95 -10.11
CA PRO A 50 1.54 -11.02 -11.23
C PRO A 50 0.12 -10.77 -11.74
N ALA A 51 -0.81 -11.72 -11.56
CA ALA A 51 -2.20 -11.56 -11.98
C ALA A 51 -2.96 -10.49 -11.16
N SER A 52 -2.39 -10.09 -10.02
CA SER A 52 -2.90 -8.99 -9.20
C SER A 52 -2.79 -7.62 -9.87
N PHE A 53 -1.95 -7.48 -10.90
CA PHE A 53 -1.62 -6.19 -11.48
C PHE A 53 -1.99 -6.09 -12.96
N LYS A 54 -2.42 -4.90 -13.38
CA LYS A 54 -2.63 -4.58 -14.79
C LYS A 54 -1.91 -3.28 -15.14
N ALA A 55 -1.23 -3.29 -16.27
CA ALA A 55 -0.66 -2.09 -16.86
C ALA A 55 -1.76 -1.34 -17.62
N VAL A 56 -2.53 -0.55 -16.90
CA VAL A 56 -3.43 0.46 -17.46
C VAL A 56 -2.96 1.81 -16.90
N GLN A 57 -3.29 2.89 -17.60
CA GLN A 57 -2.99 4.26 -17.15
C GLN A 57 -4.30 4.99 -16.95
N TYR A 58 -4.69 5.21 -15.69
CA TYR A 58 -5.73 6.18 -15.36
C TYR A 58 -5.16 7.61 -15.28
N ALA A 59 -6.00 8.58 -15.66
CA ALA A 59 -5.67 10.01 -15.62
C ALA A 59 -5.89 10.66 -14.23
N CYS A 60 -5.93 9.86 -13.16
CA CYS A 60 -6.07 10.38 -11.80
C CYS A 60 -4.73 10.90 -11.29
N GLU A 61 -4.77 11.89 -10.41
CA GLU A 61 -3.67 12.13 -9.48
C GLU A 61 -3.91 11.25 -8.24
N PRO A 62 -2.99 10.32 -7.91
CA PRO A 62 -3.23 9.36 -6.84
C PRO A 62 -3.20 10.04 -5.47
N GLN A 63 -4.28 9.86 -4.70
CA GLN A 63 -4.33 10.22 -3.29
C GLN A 63 -4.07 8.97 -2.46
N TYR A 64 -2.81 8.76 -2.07
CA TYR A 64 -2.43 7.59 -1.28
C TYR A 64 -3.02 7.71 0.13
N GLY A 65 -3.84 6.73 0.50
CA GLY A 65 -4.45 6.67 1.82
C GLY A 65 -3.68 5.75 2.77
N VAL A 66 -3.01 4.73 2.23
CA VAL A 66 -2.39 3.68 3.03
C VAL A 66 -0.99 3.40 2.51
N THR A 67 -0.04 3.28 3.43
CA THR A 67 1.31 2.77 3.15
C THR A 67 1.51 1.45 3.87
N LEU A 68 1.91 0.43 3.14
CA LEU A 68 2.38 -0.84 3.69
C LEU A 68 3.90 -0.84 3.63
N ARG A 69 4.53 -0.80 4.79
CA ARG A 69 5.98 -0.81 4.94
C ARG A 69 6.47 -2.23 5.17
N PHE A 70 7.20 -2.76 4.21
CA PHE A 70 7.85 -4.06 4.27
C PHE A 70 9.29 -3.86 4.73
N GLU A 71 9.69 -4.56 5.79
CA GLU A 71 11.07 -4.56 6.26
C GLU A 71 11.65 -5.97 6.14
N GLY A 72 12.86 -6.06 5.57
CA GLY A 72 13.56 -7.32 5.39
C GLY A 72 15.07 -7.14 5.30
N PRO A 73 15.82 -8.24 5.09
CA PRO A 73 17.30 -8.19 5.01
C PRO A 73 17.81 -7.35 3.83
N ARG A 74 16.97 -7.12 2.81
CA ARG A 74 17.29 -6.27 1.65
C ARG A 74 16.91 -4.80 1.85
N GLY A 75 16.49 -4.43 3.07
CA GLY A 75 16.08 -3.07 3.42
C GLY A 75 14.56 -2.89 3.48
N ARG A 76 14.15 -1.64 3.35
CA ARG A 76 12.76 -1.19 3.45
C ARG A 76 12.16 -0.97 2.06
N LEU A 77 10.93 -1.44 1.89
CA LEU A 77 10.08 -1.21 0.73
C LEU A 77 8.75 -0.64 1.22
N ASP A 78 8.40 0.56 0.79
CA ASP A 78 7.08 1.14 1.04
C ASP A 78 6.18 0.88 -0.16
N VAL A 79 4.96 0.46 0.10
CA VAL A 79 3.93 0.21 -0.90
C VAL A 79 2.75 1.13 -0.60
N LEU A 80 2.55 2.12 -1.45
CA LEU A 80 1.51 3.14 -1.31
C LEU A 80 0.29 2.71 -2.12
N LEU A 81 -0.89 2.80 -1.51
CA LEU A 81 -2.16 2.39 -2.11
C LEU A 81 -3.11 3.58 -2.23
N CYS A 82 -3.51 3.88 -3.46
CA CYS A 82 -4.59 4.79 -3.78
C CYS A 82 -5.83 3.98 -4.14
N PHE A 83 -6.79 3.84 -3.22
CA PHE A 83 -8.04 3.12 -3.49
C PHE A 83 -9.00 3.88 -4.41
N GLY A 84 -8.79 5.19 -4.59
CA GLY A 84 -9.58 6.04 -5.49
C GLY A 84 -9.45 5.59 -6.95
N CYS A 85 -8.22 5.45 -7.44
CA CYS A 85 -7.95 4.98 -8.80
C CYS A 85 -7.20 3.66 -8.89
N SER A 86 -7.17 2.90 -7.79
CA SER A 86 -6.57 1.56 -7.75
C SER A 86 -5.08 1.55 -8.10
N GLU A 87 -4.36 2.65 -7.85
CA GLU A 87 -2.93 2.76 -8.13
C GLU A 87 -2.10 2.30 -6.93
N ILE A 88 -1.10 1.47 -7.21
CA ILE A 88 -0.09 1.02 -6.28
C ILE A 88 1.28 1.53 -6.71
N THR A 89 1.99 2.15 -5.77
CA THR A 89 3.35 2.64 -5.99
C THR A 89 4.32 1.99 -5.01
N MET A 90 5.44 1.48 -5.53
CA MET A 90 6.49 0.83 -4.77
C MET A 90 7.71 1.74 -4.68
N ILE A 91 8.21 1.96 -3.46
CA ILE A 91 9.35 2.84 -3.19
C ILE A 91 10.36 2.08 -2.35
N ALA A 92 11.62 2.09 -2.77
CA ALA A 92 12.72 1.58 -1.97
C ALA A 92 13.79 2.66 -1.83
N ALA A 93 14.27 2.86 -0.61
CA ALA A 93 15.30 3.88 -0.30
C ALA A 93 14.96 5.28 -0.88
N GLY A 94 13.70 5.70 -0.77
CA GLY A 94 13.21 7.00 -1.28
C GLY A 94 13.05 7.08 -2.81
N THR A 95 13.35 6.01 -3.55
CA THR A 95 13.21 5.99 -5.02
C THR A 95 12.00 5.15 -5.42
N MET A 96 11.14 5.73 -6.27
CA MET A 96 10.04 5.00 -6.90
C MET A 96 10.60 3.91 -7.82
N LEU A 97 10.29 2.65 -7.52
CA LEU A 97 10.70 1.49 -8.32
C LEU A 97 9.70 1.20 -9.44
N ALA A 98 8.41 1.25 -9.12
CA ALA A 98 7.33 1.00 -10.06
C ALA A 98 6.03 1.60 -9.55
N SER A 99 5.12 1.89 -10.48
CA SER A 99 3.71 2.18 -10.22
C SER A 99 2.86 1.40 -11.22
N THR A 100 1.76 0.81 -10.75
CA THR A 100 0.82 0.03 -11.57
C THR A 100 -0.57 0.05 -10.93
N GLU A 101 -1.52 -0.67 -11.50
CA GLU A 101 -2.88 -0.74 -10.99
C GLU A 101 -3.19 -2.12 -10.40
N PHE A 102 -4.00 -2.15 -9.35
CA PHE A 102 -4.40 -3.36 -8.62
C PHE A 102 -5.90 -3.67 -8.74
N ASP A 103 -6.58 -3.16 -9.77
CA ASP A 103 -8.02 -3.39 -9.99
C ASP A 103 -8.48 -4.85 -9.79
N PRO A 104 -7.77 -5.89 -10.31
CA PRO A 104 -8.20 -7.28 -10.13
C PRO A 104 -8.32 -7.73 -8.67
N VAL A 105 -7.52 -7.14 -7.78
CA VAL A 105 -7.46 -7.49 -6.35
C VAL A 105 -7.99 -6.40 -5.43
N LYS A 106 -8.51 -5.30 -5.99
CA LYS A 106 -9.08 -4.18 -5.24
C LYS A 106 -10.12 -4.62 -4.20
N PRO A 107 -11.13 -5.46 -4.52
CA PRO A 107 -12.11 -5.87 -3.52
C PRO A 107 -11.49 -6.62 -2.33
N THR A 108 -10.48 -7.44 -2.61
CA THR A 108 -9.73 -8.21 -1.60
C THR A 108 -8.93 -7.26 -0.71
N LEU A 109 -8.20 -6.30 -1.30
CA LEU A 109 -7.42 -5.32 -0.55
C LEU A 109 -8.33 -4.39 0.28
N VAL A 110 -9.45 -3.92 -0.27
CA VAL A 110 -10.43 -3.11 0.47
C VAL A 110 -10.96 -3.89 1.68
N THR A 111 -11.36 -5.15 1.48
CA THR A 111 -11.85 -6.01 2.58
C THR A 111 -10.81 -6.16 3.68
N LEU A 112 -9.55 -6.40 3.28
CA LEU A 112 -8.45 -6.54 4.21
C LEU A 112 -8.17 -5.23 4.96
N MET A 113 -8.12 -4.09 4.27
CA MET A 113 -7.88 -2.79 4.90
C MET A 113 -8.99 -2.42 5.89
N LYS A 114 -10.26 -2.69 5.56
CA LYS A 114 -11.37 -2.47 6.50
C LYS A 114 -11.27 -3.30 7.77
N ARG A 115 -10.73 -4.53 7.66
CA ARG A 115 -10.47 -5.38 8.82
C ARG A 115 -9.31 -4.85 9.67
N LEU A 116 -8.24 -4.37 9.03
CA LEU A 116 -7.04 -3.87 9.70
C LEU A 116 -7.21 -2.47 10.30
N LEU A 117 -8.07 -1.64 9.69
CA LEU A 117 -8.38 -0.28 10.11
C LEU A 117 -9.88 -0.11 10.40
N PRO A 118 -10.44 -0.85 11.37
CA PRO A 118 -11.88 -0.85 11.62
C PRO A 118 -12.40 0.46 12.23
N GLN A 119 -11.52 1.37 12.63
CA GLN A 119 -11.88 2.68 13.17
C GLN A 119 -11.67 3.82 12.15
N ASP A 120 -11.09 3.54 10.98
CA ASP A 120 -10.87 4.55 9.95
C ASP A 120 -12.12 4.70 9.08
N GLU A 121 -12.80 5.84 9.19
CA GLU A 121 -14.04 6.10 8.47
C GLU A 121 -13.85 6.13 6.94
N GLN A 122 -12.72 6.64 6.46
CA GLN A 122 -12.45 6.73 5.02
C GLN A 122 -12.23 5.33 4.44
N ILE A 123 -11.46 4.48 5.13
CA ILE A 123 -11.24 3.09 4.72
C ILE A 123 -12.54 2.28 4.79
N ARG A 124 -13.37 2.50 5.81
CA ARG A 124 -14.69 1.85 5.93
C ARG A 124 -15.65 2.25 4.80
N ALA A 125 -15.56 3.49 4.33
CA ALA A 125 -16.39 4.03 3.26
C ALA A 125 -15.99 3.54 1.86
N LEU A 126 -14.81 2.93 1.68
CA LEU A 126 -14.39 2.36 0.39
C LEU A 126 -15.41 1.34 -0.12
N LYS A 127 -15.63 1.29 -1.44
CA LYS A 127 -16.54 0.34 -2.08
C LYS A 127 -15.80 -0.86 -2.63
#